data_AF-A0A355A794-F1
#
_entry.id   AF-A0A355A794-F1
#
_cell.length_a   1.000
_cell.length_b   1.000
_cell.length_c   1.000
_cell.angle_alpha   90.00
_cell.angle_beta   90.00
_cell.angle_gamma   90.00
#
_symmetry.space_group_name_H-M   'P 1'
#
loop_
_entity.id
_entity.type
_entity.pdbx_description
1 polymer ?
#
loop_
_entity_poly.entity_id
_entity_poly.type
_entity_poly.pdbx_seq_one_letter_code
_entity_poly.pdbx_strand_id
1 'polypeptide(L)'
;KEPALSPHVLAGLYAPSAATAAPYQLAIAFFEGAQTNGVKFCFEEPVRKLKIKNKSIDQVETTNFTISTKFVINAAGVKAGEIAGLAGCPLTIKPRAGEEYLLDKSYGDLVSHLIFPLPTPNSKGILAIPT
;
A
#
# COMPACT_ATOMS: atom_id res chain seq x y z
N LYS A 1 16.88 -18.50 16.54
CA LYS A 1 17.43 -17.83 17.75
C LYS A 1 18.05 -16.53 17.29
N GLU A 2 17.99 -15.47 18.08
CA GLU A 2 18.45 -14.12 17.71
C GLU A 2 19.46 -13.59 18.73
N PRO A 3 20.77 -13.79 18.52
CA PRO A 3 21.78 -13.49 19.53
C PRO A 3 22.05 -11.99 19.71
N ALA A 4 21.75 -11.16 18.71
CA ALA A 4 21.97 -9.71 18.76
C ALA A 4 20.85 -8.94 19.49
N LEU A 5 19.78 -9.62 19.91
CA LEU A 5 18.72 -8.97 20.69
C LEU A 5 19.23 -8.58 22.08
N SER A 6 18.61 -7.53 22.62
CA SER A 6 18.89 -7.05 23.97
C SER A 6 18.76 -8.18 25.00
N PRO A 7 19.70 -8.29 25.97
CA PRO A 7 19.61 -9.28 27.04
C PRO A 7 18.40 -9.03 27.98
N HIS A 8 17.74 -7.88 27.84
CA HIS A 8 16.52 -7.55 28.59
C HIS A 8 15.23 -8.10 27.95
N VAL A 9 15.31 -8.73 26.78
CA VAL A 9 14.15 -9.39 26.16
C VAL A 9 13.75 -10.60 27.01
N LEU A 10 12.54 -10.56 27.57
CA LEU A 10 12.04 -11.61 28.46
C LEU A 10 11.49 -12.84 27.73
N ALA A 11 10.89 -12.62 26.56
CA ALA A 11 10.26 -13.67 25.76
C ALA A 11 10.07 -13.20 24.31
N GLY A 12 9.79 -14.16 23.42
CA GLY A 12 9.41 -13.91 22.04
C GLY A 12 8.35 -14.90 21.57
N LEU A 13 7.53 -14.48 20.62
CA LEU A 13 6.58 -15.34 19.91
C LEU A 13 7.17 -15.66 18.54
N TYR A 14 7.36 -16.95 18.25
CA TYR A 14 7.80 -17.38 16.93
C TYR A 14 6.62 -17.57 15.99
N ALA A 15 6.61 -16.84 14.88
CA ALA A 15 5.58 -16.90 13.86
C ALA A 15 6.19 -17.35 12.51
N PRO A 16 6.25 -18.67 12.23
CA PRO A 16 6.91 -19.18 11.02
C PRO A 16 6.20 -18.80 9.71
N SER A 17 4.95 -18.34 9.79
CA SER A 17 4.19 -17.86 8.64
C SER A 17 4.52 -16.42 8.23
N ALA A 18 5.35 -15.72 9.00
CA ALA A 18 5.76 -14.36 8.64
C ALA A 18 6.72 -14.39 7.46
N ALA A 19 6.49 -13.51 6.48
CA ALA A 19 7.29 -13.41 5.28
C ALA A 19 7.42 -11.95 4.84
N THR A 20 8.46 -11.66 4.06
CA THR A 20 8.65 -10.40 3.37
C THR A 20 8.29 -10.55 1.90
N ALA A 21 7.86 -9.46 1.28
CA ALA A 21 7.66 -9.37 -0.15
C ALA A 21 8.11 -7.99 -0.62
N ALA A 22 8.67 -7.90 -1.82
CA ALA A 22 8.92 -6.62 -2.47
C ALA A 22 7.59 -6.08 -3.03
N PRO A 23 6.98 -5.04 -2.42
CA PRO A 23 5.62 -4.62 -2.77
C PRO A 23 5.53 -4.13 -4.23
N TYR A 24 6.59 -3.52 -4.75
CA TYR A 24 6.65 -3.06 -6.13
C TYR A 24 6.64 -4.21 -7.13
N GLN A 25 7.39 -5.28 -6.86
CA GLN A 25 7.39 -6.47 -7.71
C GLN A 25 6.02 -7.16 -7.70
N LEU A 26 5.38 -7.22 -6.53
CA LEU A 26 4.03 -7.76 -6.42
C LEU A 26 3.01 -6.94 -7.24
N ALA A 27 3.08 -5.62 -7.16
CA ALA A 27 2.21 -4.73 -7.96
C ALA A 27 2.45 -4.90 -9.46
N ILE A 28 3.71 -5.00 -9.89
CA ILE A 28 4.09 -5.24 -11.29
C ILE A 28 3.54 -6.59 -11.77
N ALA A 29 3.70 -7.65 -10.99
CA ALA A 29 3.19 -8.97 -11.35
C ALA A 29 1.66 -8.97 -11.54
N PHE A 30 0.91 -8.27 -10.68
CA PHE A 30 -0.54 -8.12 -10.85
C PHE A 30 -0.90 -7.28 -12.08
N PHE A 31 -0.13 -6.21 -12.35
CA PHE A 31 -0.29 -5.40 -13.55
C PHE A 31 -0.10 -6.23 -14.82
N GLU A 32 1.00 -6.97 -14.93
CA GLU A 32 1.33 -7.82 -16.08
C GLU A 32 0.27 -8.92 -16.28
N GLY A 33 -0.16 -9.55 -15.17
CA GLY A 33 -1.22 -10.54 -15.19
C GLY A 33 -2.54 -9.96 -15.71
N ALA A 34 -2.97 -8.81 -15.19
CA ALA A 34 -4.20 -8.15 -15.64
C ALA A 34 -4.11 -7.70 -17.11
N GLN A 35 -2.97 -7.14 -17.53
CA GLN A 35 -2.75 -6.70 -18.91
C GLN A 35 -2.83 -7.88 -19.88
N THR A 36 -2.22 -9.02 -19.54
CA THR A 36 -2.27 -10.25 -20.34
C THR A 36 -3.71 -10.76 -20.50
N ASN A 37 -4.58 -10.50 -19.51
CA ASN A 37 -6.00 -10.83 -19.54
C ASN A 37 -6.87 -9.73 -20.22
N GLY A 38 -6.27 -8.75 -20.89
CA GLY A 38 -6.96 -7.76 -21.70
C GLY A 38 -7.39 -6.48 -20.96
N VAL A 39 -6.94 -6.28 -19.72
CA VAL A 39 -7.16 -5.00 -19.01
C VAL A 39 -6.37 -3.89 -19.70
N LYS A 40 -7.03 -2.75 -19.93
CA LYS A 40 -6.40 -1.54 -20.47
C LYS A 40 -5.98 -0.63 -19.33
N PHE A 41 -4.71 -0.25 -19.33
CA PHE A 41 -4.15 0.70 -18.38
C PHE A 41 -3.93 2.04 -19.06
N CYS A 42 -4.38 3.11 -18.40
CA CYS A 42 -4.19 4.48 -18.85
C CYS A 42 -3.35 5.22 -17.79
N PHE A 43 -2.05 5.34 -18.03
CA PHE A 43 -1.13 6.07 -17.15
C PHE A 43 -1.16 7.55 -17.46
N GLU A 44 -0.71 8.38 -16.50
CA GLU A 44 -0.66 9.85 -16.62
C GLU A 44 -2.03 10.51 -16.88
N GLU A 45 -3.12 9.81 -16.55
CA GLU A 45 -4.50 10.24 -16.76
C GLU A 45 -5.23 10.43 -15.43
N PRO A 46 -4.97 11.53 -14.70
CA PRO A 46 -5.65 11.78 -13.43
C PRO A 46 -7.15 12.01 -13.67
N VAL A 47 -7.99 11.36 -12.84
CA VAL A 47 -9.44 11.60 -12.85
C VAL A 47 -9.72 13.04 -12.40
N ARG A 48 -10.42 13.80 -13.24
CA ARG A 48 -10.79 15.19 -12.99
C ARG A 48 -12.23 15.35 -12.56
N LYS A 49 -13.12 14.50 -13.08
CA LYS A 49 -14.55 14.58 -12.80
C LYS A 49 -15.22 13.22 -12.94
N LEU A 50 -16.24 13.00 -12.12
CA LEU A 50 -17.18 11.89 -12.26
C LEU A 50 -18.54 12.48 -12.63
N LYS A 51 -19.07 12.08 -13.80
CA LYS A 51 -20.41 12.50 -14.24
C LYS A 51 -21.43 11.50 -13.71
N ILE A 52 -22.41 12.03 -12.98
CA ILE A 52 -23.48 11.26 -12.37
C ILE A 52 -24.77 11.51 -13.16
N LYS A 53 -25.42 10.43 -13.61
CA LYS A 53 -26.71 10.46 -14.30
C LYS A 53 -27.61 9.41 -13.67
N ASN A 54 -28.86 9.77 -13.38
CA ASN A 54 -29.83 8.84 -12.78
C ASN A 54 -29.30 8.11 -11.52
N LYS A 55 -28.60 8.85 -10.64
CA LYS A 55 -27.98 8.33 -9.40
C LYS A 55 -26.87 7.29 -9.60
N SER A 56 -26.34 7.14 -10.81
CA SER A 56 -25.21 6.26 -11.14
C SER A 56 -24.10 7.04 -11.82
N ILE A 57 -22.85 6.60 -11.69
CA ILE A 57 -21.75 7.16 -12.46
C ILE A 57 -21.90 6.70 -13.92
N ASP A 58 -21.89 7.64 -14.84
CA ASP A 58 -22.04 7.43 -16.28
C ASP A 58 -20.69 7.55 -17.00
N GLN A 59 -19.88 8.53 -16.59
CA GLN A 59 -18.58 8.82 -17.20
C GLN A 59 -17.52 9.23 -16.18
N VAL A 60 -16.28 8.88 -16.50
CA VAL A 60 -15.05 9.35 -15.85
C VAL A 60 -14.32 10.26 -16.83
N GLU A 61 -14.12 11.52 -16.46
CA GLU A 61 -13.32 12.47 -17.25
C GLU A 61 -11.89 12.49 -16.71
N THR A 62 -10.93 12.28 -17.61
CA THR A 62 -9.49 12.42 -17.33
C THR A 62 -8.97 13.74 -17.91
N THR A 63 -7.64 13.90 -18.00
CA THR A 63 -7.05 15.08 -18.63
C THR A 63 -7.25 15.06 -20.14
N ASN A 64 -7.08 13.91 -20.80
CA ASN A 64 -7.09 13.86 -22.28
C ASN A 64 -8.36 13.23 -22.88
N PHE A 65 -9.14 12.47 -22.12
CA PHE A 65 -10.32 11.79 -22.66
C PHE A 65 -11.39 11.48 -21.60
N THR A 66 -12.50 10.90 -22.06
CA THR A 66 -13.62 10.47 -21.22
C THR A 66 -13.88 8.99 -21.40
N ILE A 67 -14.09 8.28 -20.28
CA ILE A 67 -14.45 6.86 -20.26
C ILE A 67 -15.91 6.73 -19.83
N SER A 68 -16.76 6.17 -20.69
CA SER A 68 -18.09 5.72 -20.30
C SER A 68 -18.00 4.37 -19.59
N THR A 69 -18.61 4.25 -18.41
CA THR A 69 -18.57 3.02 -17.60
C THR A 69 -19.84 2.86 -16.78
N LYS A 70 -20.14 1.62 -16.39
CA LYS A 70 -21.25 1.30 -15.47
C LYS A 70 -20.86 1.41 -14.01
N PHE A 71 -19.57 1.18 -13.71
CA PHE A 71 -19.05 1.11 -12.36
C PHE A 71 -17.68 1.76 -12.28
N VAL A 72 -17.40 2.36 -11.12
CA VAL A 72 -16.09 2.90 -10.76
C VAL A 72 -15.71 2.35 -9.40
N ILE A 73 -14.51 1.80 -9.30
CA ILE A 73 -13.91 1.35 -8.04
C ILE A 73 -12.84 2.38 -7.67
N ASN A 74 -12.98 3.04 -6.53
CA ASN A 74 -12.00 4.00 -6.04
C ASN A 74 -10.87 3.28 -5.30
N ALA A 75 -9.71 3.16 -5.95
CA ALA A 75 -8.49 2.56 -5.39
C ALA A 75 -7.33 3.57 -5.27
N ALA A 76 -7.62 4.87 -5.10
CA ALA A 76 -6.62 5.93 -5.16
C ALA A 76 -5.77 6.13 -3.87
N GLY A 77 -5.70 5.12 -3.00
CA GLY A 77 -4.88 5.13 -1.79
C GLY A 77 -5.14 6.36 -0.91
N VAL A 78 -4.08 7.10 -0.54
CA VAL A 78 -4.18 8.30 0.29
C VAL A 78 -5.02 9.42 -0.35
N LYS A 79 -5.19 9.41 -1.68
CA LYS A 79 -6.03 10.36 -2.43
C LYS A 79 -7.47 9.88 -2.62
N ALA A 80 -7.85 8.72 -2.08
CA ALA A 80 -9.21 8.20 -2.26
C ALA A 80 -10.29 9.14 -1.71
N GLY A 81 -9.99 9.95 -0.69
CA GLY A 81 -10.87 11.00 -0.20
C GLY A 81 -11.22 12.07 -1.24
N GLU A 82 -10.23 12.54 -1.98
CA GLU A 82 -10.40 13.53 -3.07
C GLU A 82 -11.27 12.95 -4.19
N ILE A 83 -11.00 11.71 -4.61
CA ILE A 83 -11.77 11.02 -5.65
C ILE A 83 -13.22 10.78 -5.20
N ALA A 84 -13.44 10.37 -3.95
CA ALA A 84 -14.78 10.18 -3.41
C ALA A 84 -15.57 11.49 -3.32
N GLY A 85 -14.87 12.61 -3.06
CA GLY A 85 -15.44 13.96 -3.14
C GLY A 85 -15.98 14.32 -4.52
N LEU A 86 -15.33 13.88 -5.62
CA LEU A 86 -15.83 14.09 -6.98
C LEU A 86 -17.18 13.40 -7.24
N ALA A 87 -17.49 12.34 -6.50
CA ALA A 87 -18.78 11.65 -6.55
C ALA A 87 -19.82 12.21 -5.56
N GLY A 88 -19.48 13.26 -4.79
CA GLY A 88 -20.34 13.81 -3.74
C GLY A 88 -20.37 12.98 -2.46
N CYS A 89 -19.41 12.05 -2.27
CA CYS A 89 -19.30 11.21 -1.08
C CYS A 89 -17.93 11.39 -0.42
N PRO A 90 -17.62 12.59 0.14
CA PRO A 90 -16.29 12.87 0.66
C PRO A 90 -15.91 11.92 1.79
N LEU A 91 -14.67 11.42 1.73
CA LEU A 91 -14.07 10.55 2.74
C LEU A 91 -12.84 11.25 3.33
N THR A 92 -12.75 11.35 4.66
CA THR A 92 -11.57 11.90 5.32
C THR A 92 -10.51 10.81 5.50
N ILE A 93 -9.35 11.00 4.88
CA ILE A 93 -8.16 10.15 5.06
C ILE A 93 -7.12 10.93 5.85
N LYS A 94 -6.63 10.34 6.95
CA LYS A 94 -5.57 10.91 7.79
C LYS A 94 -4.31 10.05 7.65
N PRO A 95 -3.43 10.33 6.67
CA PRO A 95 -2.22 9.52 6.48
C PRO A 95 -1.24 9.73 7.63
N ARG A 96 -0.45 8.68 7.93
CA ARG A 96 0.69 8.74 8.85
C ARG A 96 1.94 8.39 8.06
N ALA A 97 2.92 9.28 8.07
CA ALA A 97 4.21 9.02 7.46
C ALA A 97 4.98 7.97 8.28
N GLY A 98 5.73 7.14 7.58
CA GLY A 98 6.70 6.19 8.13
C GLY A 98 7.96 6.25 7.29
N GLU A 99 9.08 5.86 7.90
CA GLU A 99 10.40 5.88 7.29
C GLU A 99 11.07 4.54 7.53
N GLU A 100 11.88 4.12 6.57
CA GLU A 100 12.69 2.91 6.65
C GLU A 100 14.15 3.28 6.43
N TYR A 101 15.05 2.69 7.21
CA TYR A 101 16.49 2.84 7.05
C TYR A 101 17.05 1.59 6.40
N LEU A 102 17.70 1.76 5.25
CA LEU A 102 18.47 0.69 4.62
C LEU A 102 19.90 0.74 5.15
N LEU A 103 20.31 -0.33 5.83
CA LEU A 103 21.66 -0.45 6.38
C LEU A 103 22.60 -1.13 5.39
N ASP A 104 23.91 -0.93 5.61
CA ASP A 104 24.93 -1.60 4.82
C ASP A 104 24.89 -3.13 5.03
N LYS A 105 25.34 -3.88 4.02
CA LYS A 105 25.38 -5.34 4.06
C LYS A 105 26.22 -5.90 5.21
N SER A 106 27.17 -5.14 5.74
CA SER A 106 27.92 -5.50 6.95
C SER A 106 27.03 -5.75 8.19
N TYR A 107 25.80 -5.26 8.19
CA TYR A 107 24.79 -5.52 9.23
C TYR A 107 23.77 -6.61 8.84
N GLY A 108 23.93 -7.28 7.69
CA GLY A 108 22.94 -8.25 7.16
C GLY A 108 22.68 -9.44 8.06
N ASP A 109 23.69 -9.87 8.83
CA ASP A 109 23.60 -11.00 9.75
C ASP A 109 23.20 -10.58 11.19
N LEU A 110 22.84 -9.31 11.40
CA LEU A 110 22.48 -8.81 12.74
C LEU A 110 21.24 -9.54 13.29
N VAL A 111 20.26 -9.81 12.44
CA VAL A 111 19.06 -10.59 12.79
C VAL A 111 18.77 -11.61 11.70
N SER A 112 18.28 -12.79 12.06
CA SER A 112 17.95 -13.85 11.10
C SER A 112 16.44 -13.97 10.82
N HIS A 113 15.61 -13.28 11.60
CA HIS A 113 14.15 -13.27 11.48
C HIS A 113 13.62 -11.83 11.49
N LEU A 114 12.37 -11.67 11.07
CA LEU A 114 11.63 -10.41 11.26
C LEU A 114 11.46 -10.13 12.75
N ILE A 115 11.99 -9.00 13.21
CA ILE A 115 11.91 -8.63 14.63
C ILE A 115 10.83 -7.58 14.82
N PHE A 116 9.70 -8.01 15.39
CA PHE A 116 8.63 -7.12 15.81
C PHE A 116 8.77 -6.79 17.30
N PRO A 117 8.92 -5.52 17.67
CA PRO A 117 8.71 -5.11 19.06
C PRO A 117 7.22 -5.17 19.41
N LEU A 118 6.91 -5.20 20.71
CA LEU A 118 5.53 -4.98 21.15
C LEU A 118 5.11 -3.53 20.83
N PRO A 119 3.87 -3.32 20.37
CA PRO A 119 3.37 -1.98 20.15
C PRO A 119 3.29 -1.21 21.47
N THR A 120 3.54 0.08 21.41
CA THR A 120 3.26 1.04 22.48
C THR A 120 1.96 1.78 22.17
N PRO A 121 1.40 2.56 23.12
CA PRO A 121 0.21 3.37 22.84
C PRO A 121 0.34 4.30 21.62
N ASN A 122 1.58 4.73 21.30
CA ASN A 122 1.85 5.73 20.27
C ASN A 122 2.47 5.16 18.99
N SER A 123 2.98 3.92 19.02
CA SER A 123 3.69 3.32 17.89
C SER A 123 3.50 1.82 17.82
N LYS A 124 3.42 1.27 16.61
CA LYS A 124 3.56 -0.18 16.40
C LYS A 124 4.99 -0.69 16.67
N GLY A 125 5.92 0.24 16.87
CA GLY A 125 7.33 -0.01 17.11
C GLY A 125 8.15 -0.05 15.82
N ILE A 126 9.47 -0.16 15.97
CA ILE A 126 10.43 -0.18 14.87
C ILE A 126 10.74 -1.65 14.54
N LEU A 127 10.38 -2.06 13.33
CA LEU A 127 10.64 -3.39 12.81
C LEU A 127 12.08 -3.49 12.28
N ALA A 128 12.74 -4.61 12.53
CA ALA A 128 13.97 -4.98 11.82
C ALA A 128 13.67 -6.08 10.79
N ILE A 129 14.08 -5.85 9.54
CA ILE A 129 13.86 -6.75 8.41
C ILE A 129 15.22 -7.22 7.90
N PRO A 130 15.54 -8.53 7.96
CA PRO A 130 16.70 -9.06 7.27
C PRO A 130 16.45 -9.03 5.75
N THR A 131 17.42 -8.54 4.97
CA THR A 131 17.33 -8.35 3.52
C THR A 131 18.48 -9.00 2.77
#